data_AF-A0A0L7M0W3-F1
#
_entry.id   AF-A0A0L7M0W3-F1
#
_cell.length_a   1.000
_cell.length_b   1.000
_cell.length_c   1.000
_cell.angle_alpha   90.00
_cell.angle_beta   90.00
_cell.angle_gamma   90.00
#
_symmetry.space_group_name_H-M   'P 1'
#
loop_
_entity.id
_entity.type
_entity.pdbx_description
1 polymer ?
#
loop_
_entity_poly.entity_id
_entity_poly.type
_entity_poly.pdbx_seq_one_letter_code
_entity_poly.pdbx_strand_id
1 'polypeptide(L)'
;MNISYLRNFSCIYFLIIIWKFSYVYNESYSNIKWEHDLFSISDLHSDLDALKKTLLTENIIDEENNAIRENVFVIITGDVLDPAYDDIEILYFIQNYNIKAKPLNSKIQLILGNHEVQNICLDFIGNKKYGEEYKARNKLFKKGEVLYNYLLVLPFVIKVNDILFSHASILPYYAKRGIDYINDEGRSEIKNNCTFLKIKRKPGQRFIVFVL
;
A
#
# COMPACT_ATOMS: atom_id res chain seq x y z
N MET A 1 -2.22 -17.84 -22.75
CA MET A 1 -1.37 -17.91 -21.54
C MET A 1 -2.26 -18.43 -20.42
N ASN A 2 -1.95 -19.62 -19.89
CA ASN A 2 -2.84 -20.37 -19.01
C ASN A 2 -2.81 -19.81 -17.58
N ILE A 3 -3.99 -19.48 -17.05
CA ILE A 3 -4.25 -19.12 -15.66
C ILE A 3 -4.15 -20.40 -14.81
N SER A 4 -2.92 -20.80 -14.48
CA SER A 4 -2.67 -22.02 -13.69
C SER A 4 -1.76 -21.81 -12.47
N TYR A 5 -1.49 -20.57 -12.04
CA TYR A 5 -0.64 -20.30 -10.87
C TYR A 5 -1.39 -20.06 -9.55
N LEU A 6 -2.73 -20.00 -9.56
CA LEU A 6 -3.53 -19.91 -8.32
C LEU A 6 -3.70 -21.24 -7.57
N ARG A 7 -3.04 -22.31 -8.02
CA ARG A 7 -3.22 -23.66 -7.47
C ARG A 7 -1.91 -24.15 -6.87
N ASN A 8 -1.48 -23.55 -5.76
CA ASN A 8 -0.64 -24.14 -4.70
C ASN A 8 -0.14 -23.13 -3.64
N PHE A 9 -0.87 -22.04 -3.37
CA PHE A 9 -0.67 -21.33 -2.11
C PHE A 9 -1.35 -22.14 -1.00
N SER A 10 -0.55 -22.94 -0.29
CA SER A 10 -0.95 -23.73 0.87
C SER A 10 -1.82 -22.90 1.82
N CYS A 11 -3.08 -23.33 1.99
CA CYS A 11 -4.08 -22.76 2.89
C CYS A 11 -3.63 -22.60 4.36
N ILE A 12 -2.45 -23.11 4.73
CA ILE A 12 -1.91 -23.09 6.08
C ILE A 12 -1.39 -21.69 6.47
N TYR A 13 -0.89 -20.89 5.54
CA TYR A 13 -0.52 -19.49 5.81
C TYR A 13 -1.75 -18.57 5.98
N PHE A 14 -2.91 -18.99 5.46
CA PHE A 14 -4.14 -18.20 5.43
C PHE A 14 -4.77 -18.04 6.83
N LEU A 15 -4.55 -18.99 7.74
CA LEU A 15 -5.19 -19.00 9.07
C LEU A 15 -4.43 -18.19 10.13
N ILE A 16 -3.10 -18.04 10.00
CA ILE A 16 -2.28 -17.30 10.97
C ILE A 16 -2.44 -15.77 10.81
N ILE A 17 -2.81 -15.31 9.62
CA ILE A 17 -2.94 -13.88 9.30
C ILE A 17 -4.23 -13.28 9.89
N ILE A 18 -5.31 -14.06 10.01
CA ILE A 18 -6.63 -13.55 10.44
C ILE A 18 -6.67 -13.21 11.95
N TRP A 19 -5.84 -13.83 12.79
CA TRP A 19 -5.88 -13.62 14.25
C TRP A 19 -5.12 -12.40 14.77
N LYS A 20 -4.38 -11.66 13.93
CA LYS A 20 -3.63 -10.46 14.36
C LYS A 20 -4.23 -9.12 13.92
N PHE A 21 -5.35 -9.12 13.20
CA PHE A 21 -6.00 -7.88 12.74
C PHE A 21 -6.77 -7.09 13.81
N SER A 22 -6.74 -7.54 15.07
CA SER A 22 -7.42 -6.87 16.19
C SER A 22 -6.54 -5.86 16.94
N TYR A 23 -5.29 -5.62 16.54
CA TYR A 23 -4.38 -4.78 17.30
C TYR A 23 -3.84 -3.60 16.50
N VAL A 24 -4.03 -2.41 17.07
CA VAL A 24 -3.41 -1.11 16.76
C VAL A 24 -4.05 -0.29 15.63
N TYR A 25 -5.23 0.28 15.91
CA TYR A 25 -5.67 1.54 15.30
C TYR A 25 -5.34 2.69 16.26
N ASN A 26 -4.07 3.12 16.33
CA ASN A 26 -3.72 4.40 16.97
C ASN A 26 -2.29 4.90 16.71
N GLU A 27 -1.59 4.46 15.66
CA GLU A 27 -0.34 5.12 15.29
C GLU A 27 -0.64 6.34 14.43
N SER A 28 -0.34 7.53 14.97
CA SER A 28 -0.35 8.75 14.18
C SER A 28 0.85 8.75 13.24
N TYR A 29 0.58 8.93 11.95
CA TYR A 29 1.60 9.06 10.92
C TYR A 29 2.16 10.49 10.80
N SER A 30 1.77 11.39 11.71
CA SER A 30 2.13 12.81 11.66
C SER A 30 3.49 13.14 12.29
N ASN A 31 4.04 12.24 13.12
CA ASN A 31 5.25 12.52 13.90
C ASN A 31 6.09 11.27 14.18
N ILE A 32 6.36 10.47 13.15
CA ILE A 32 7.24 9.31 13.32
C ILE A 32 8.68 9.82 13.44
N LYS A 33 9.40 9.31 14.44
CA LYS A 33 10.82 9.58 14.64
C LYS A 33 11.64 8.38 14.21
N TRP A 34 12.70 8.64 13.47
CA TRP A 34 13.60 7.60 12.95
C TRP A 34 15.03 8.11 12.89
N GLU A 35 15.94 7.52 13.66
CA GLU A 35 17.33 8.01 13.75
C GLU A 35 18.30 7.19 12.89
N HIS A 36 17.78 6.19 12.18
CA HIS A 36 18.57 5.23 11.42
C HIS A 36 18.30 5.36 9.92
N ASP A 37 18.67 4.33 9.15
CA ASP A 37 18.61 4.38 7.69
C ASP A 37 17.16 4.48 7.21
N LEU A 38 16.91 5.46 6.37
CA LEU A 38 15.60 5.76 5.78
C LEU A 38 15.73 5.76 4.26
N PHE A 39 14.97 4.89 3.61
CA PHE A 39 14.91 4.76 2.15
C PHE A 39 13.51 5.08 1.65
N SER A 40 13.42 5.55 0.40
CA SER A 40 12.14 5.75 -0.29
C SER A 40 12.20 5.12 -1.68
N ILE A 41 11.13 4.41 -2.06
CA ILE A 41 10.92 3.80 -3.38
C ILE A 41 9.53 4.22 -3.84
N SER A 42 9.30 4.39 -5.14
CA SER A 42 7.99 4.74 -5.69
C SER A 42 7.69 3.95 -6.96
N ASP A 43 6.41 3.86 -7.32
CA ASP A 43 5.93 3.53 -8.66
C ASP A 43 6.52 2.22 -9.18
N LEU A 44 6.40 1.17 -8.36
CA LEU A 44 6.88 -0.16 -8.73
C LEU A 44 6.09 -0.76 -9.89
N HIS A 45 4.80 -0.40 -10.05
CA HIS A 45 3.92 -0.91 -11.11
C HIS A 45 4.09 -2.41 -11.37
N SER A 46 3.94 -3.18 -10.29
CA SER A 46 3.99 -4.64 -10.31
C SER A 46 5.38 -5.27 -10.56
N ASP A 47 6.46 -4.48 -10.52
CA ASP A 47 7.84 -4.96 -10.67
C ASP A 47 8.43 -5.44 -9.33
N LEU A 48 8.07 -6.67 -8.94
CA LEU A 48 8.60 -7.32 -7.75
C LEU A 48 10.11 -7.57 -7.83
N ASP A 49 10.63 -7.84 -9.03
CA ASP A 49 12.04 -8.12 -9.24
C ASP A 49 12.89 -6.87 -9.01
N ALA A 50 12.43 -5.70 -9.48
CA ALA A 50 13.05 -4.42 -9.17
C ALA A 50 13.04 -4.12 -7.67
N LEU A 51 11.94 -4.39 -6.96
CA LEU A 51 11.88 -4.24 -5.51
C LEU A 51 12.92 -5.14 -4.81
N LYS A 52 12.90 -6.45 -5.10
CA LYS A 52 13.83 -7.42 -4.50
C LYS A 52 15.28 -7.05 -4.79
N LYS A 53 15.61 -6.72 -6.04
CA LYS A 53 16.96 -6.32 -6.45
C LYS A 53 17.44 -5.05 -5.74
N THR A 54 16.56 -4.07 -5.56
CA THR A 54 16.87 -2.84 -4.81
C THR A 54 17.19 -3.18 -3.36
N LEU A 55 16.33 -3.95 -2.70
CA LEU A 55 16.53 -4.34 -1.30
C LEU A 55 17.78 -5.22 -1.11
N LEU A 56 18.07 -6.12 -2.05
CA LEU A 56 19.26 -6.96 -2.03
C LEU A 56 20.54 -6.12 -2.21
N THR A 57 20.54 -5.17 -3.15
CA THR A 57 21.69 -4.28 -3.41
C THR A 57 22.02 -3.43 -2.18
N GLU A 58 20.99 -2.98 -1.45
CA GLU A 58 21.15 -2.22 -0.21
C GLU A 58 21.39 -3.10 1.03
N ASN A 59 21.61 -4.41 0.83
CA ASN A 59 21.81 -5.41 1.89
C ASN A 59 20.67 -5.43 2.91
N ILE A 60 19.44 -5.07 2.53
CA ILE A 60 18.25 -5.07 3.39
C ILE A 60 17.68 -6.49 3.50
N ILE A 61 17.78 -7.26 2.40
CA ILE A 61 17.43 -8.68 2.32
C ILE A 61 18.61 -9.51 1.82
N ASP A 62 18.54 -10.83 2.03
CA ASP A 62 19.42 -11.82 1.38
C ASP A 62 18.80 -12.40 0.08
N GLU A 63 19.53 -13.29 -0.59
CA GLU A 63 19.10 -14.01 -1.80
C GLU A 63 17.85 -14.89 -1.58
N GLU A 64 17.55 -15.24 -0.33
CA GLU A 64 16.38 -16.02 0.08
C GLU A 64 15.19 -15.13 0.48
N ASN A 65 15.31 -13.81 0.34
CA ASN A 65 14.33 -12.79 0.76
C ASN A 65 14.08 -12.73 2.28
N ASN A 66 15.05 -13.12 3.11
CA ASN A 66 15.01 -12.87 4.55
C ASN A 66 15.51 -11.46 4.83
N ALA A 67 14.91 -10.79 5.83
CA ALA A 67 15.40 -9.52 6.31
C ALA A 67 16.71 -9.74 7.10
N ILE A 68 17.76 -8.97 6.78
CA ILE A 68 19.09 -9.15 7.38
C ILE A 68 19.69 -7.88 7.98
N ARG A 69 19.16 -6.68 7.63
CA ARG A 69 19.68 -5.40 8.12
C ARG A 69 18.83 -4.87 9.26
N GLU A 70 19.49 -4.47 10.33
CA GLU A 70 18.88 -3.81 11.46
C GLU A 70 18.65 -2.32 11.21
N ASN A 71 17.61 -1.78 11.84
CA ASN A 71 17.33 -0.35 11.88
C ASN A 71 17.12 0.29 10.49
N VAL A 72 16.39 -0.39 9.60
CA VAL A 72 16.03 0.12 8.28
C VAL A 72 14.55 0.44 8.19
N PHE A 73 14.24 1.65 7.75
CA PHE A 73 12.88 2.04 7.40
C PHE A 73 12.80 2.35 5.91
N VAL A 74 12.06 1.54 5.15
CA VAL A 74 11.75 1.81 3.74
C VAL A 74 10.33 2.34 3.63
N ILE A 75 10.13 3.42 2.88
CA ILE A 75 8.81 3.94 2.53
C ILE A 75 8.58 3.68 1.04
N ILE A 76 7.48 3.02 0.70
CA ILE A 76 7.01 2.90 -0.69
C ILE A 76 5.91 3.93 -0.89
N THR A 77 6.14 4.91 -1.79
CA THR A 77 5.27 6.07 -2.00
C THR A 77 4.08 5.80 -2.93
N GLY A 78 3.55 4.58 -2.94
CA GLY A 78 2.37 4.18 -3.71
C GLY A 78 2.67 3.63 -5.10
N ASP A 79 1.59 3.33 -5.83
CA ASP A 79 1.58 2.78 -7.19
C ASP A 79 2.36 1.45 -7.31
N VAL A 80 2.00 0.53 -6.43
CA VAL A 80 2.43 -0.87 -6.47
C VAL A 80 1.48 -1.71 -7.31
N LEU A 81 0.17 -1.46 -7.21
CA LEU A 81 -0.86 -2.32 -7.78
C LEU A 81 -1.21 -1.98 -9.23
N ASP A 82 -0.53 -2.58 -10.19
CA ASP A 82 -0.91 -2.53 -11.59
C ASP A 82 -1.47 -3.89 -12.07
N PRO A 83 -2.75 -3.98 -12.51
CA PRO A 83 -3.38 -5.23 -12.94
C PRO A 83 -2.68 -5.95 -14.11
N ALA A 84 -1.71 -5.31 -14.78
CA ALA A 84 -0.98 -5.90 -15.88
C ALA A 84 -0.09 -7.11 -15.49
N TYR A 85 0.32 -7.23 -14.22
CA TYR A 85 1.24 -8.27 -13.72
C TYR A 85 0.91 -8.72 -12.28
N ASP A 86 1.68 -9.66 -11.71
CA ASP A 86 1.49 -10.28 -10.38
C ASP A 86 1.78 -9.31 -9.20
N ASP A 87 1.00 -8.25 -9.11
CA ASP A 87 1.18 -7.14 -8.17
C ASP A 87 0.82 -7.47 -6.71
N ILE A 88 -0.06 -8.45 -6.51
CA ILE A 88 -0.47 -8.93 -5.19
C ILE A 88 0.71 -9.57 -4.45
N GLU A 89 1.65 -10.19 -5.16
CA GLU A 89 2.83 -10.81 -4.54
C GLU A 89 3.69 -9.76 -3.83
N ILE A 90 3.75 -8.51 -4.33
CA ILE A 90 4.46 -7.41 -3.67
C ILE A 90 3.83 -7.10 -2.30
N LEU A 91 2.50 -7.10 -2.20
CA LEU A 91 1.83 -6.87 -0.90
C LEU A 91 2.16 -7.97 0.11
N TYR A 92 2.18 -9.22 -0.33
CA TYR A 92 2.56 -10.36 0.53
C TYR A 92 4.03 -10.32 0.90
N PHE A 93 4.91 -9.94 -0.03
CA PHE A 93 6.33 -9.74 0.22
C PHE A 93 6.54 -8.70 1.33
N ILE A 94 5.90 -7.53 1.24
CA ILE A 94 5.98 -6.46 2.24
C ILE A 94 5.51 -6.96 3.62
N GLN A 95 4.36 -7.66 3.68
CA GLN A 95 3.85 -8.21 4.93
C GLN A 95 4.80 -9.24 5.55
N ASN A 96 5.31 -10.18 4.74
CA ASN A 96 6.24 -11.21 5.21
C ASN A 96 7.57 -10.61 5.67
N TYR A 97 8.10 -9.62 4.92
CA TYR A 97 9.27 -8.86 5.32
C TYR A 97 9.05 -8.22 6.69
N ASN A 98 7.95 -7.48 6.89
CA ASN A 98 7.65 -6.80 8.15
C ASN A 98 7.49 -7.76 9.34
N ILE A 99 7.03 -8.99 9.11
CA ILE A 99 6.98 -10.03 10.15
C ILE A 99 8.40 -10.47 10.53
N LYS A 100 9.24 -10.77 9.53
CA LYS A 100 10.62 -11.22 9.73
C LYS A 100 11.56 -10.14 10.27
N ALA A 101 11.33 -8.88 9.88
CA ALA A 101 12.17 -7.73 10.18
C ALA A 101 11.85 -7.06 11.53
N LYS A 102 10.72 -7.42 12.16
CA LYS A 102 10.32 -6.91 13.48
C LYS A 102 11.43 -7.00 14.56
N PRO A 103 12.13 -8.14 14.77
CA PRO A 103 13.22 -8.21 15.74
C PRO A 103 14.45 -7.36 15.37
N LEU A 104 14.61 -7.00 14.09
CA LEU A 104 15.70 -6.18 13.58
C LEU A 104 15.43 -4.67 13.71
N ASN A 105 14.27 -4.29 14.27
CA ASN A 105 13.78 -2.92 14.21
C ASN A 105 13.78 -2.39 12.76
N SER A 106 13.36 -3.22 11.81
CA SER A 106 13.30 -2.86 10.39
C SER A 106 11.90 -3.05 9.83
N LYS A 107 11.48 -2.18 8.91
CA LYS A 107 10.14 -2.25 8.30
C LYS A 107 10.08 -1.56 6.93
N ILE A 108 9.12 -2.01 6.12
CA ILE A 108 8.66 -1.39 4.89
C ILE A 108 7.24 -0.84 5.13
N GLN A 109 7.03 0.46 4.91
CA GLN A 109 5.71 1.08 4.94
C GLN A 109 5.29 1.45 3.52
N LEU A 110 4.23 0.81 3.02
CA LEU A 110 3.53 1.26 1.82
C LEU A 110 2.54 2.37 2.19
N ILE A 111 2.51 3.47 1.43
CA ILE A 111 1.42 4.45 1.45
C ILE A 111 0.55 4.29 0.20
N LEU A 112 -0.69 4.76 0.24
CA LEU A 112 -1.65 4.57 -0.86
C LEU A 112 -1.42 5.56 -2.02
N GLY A 113 -1.15 5.02 -3.21
CA GLY A 113 -1.16 5.72 -4.51
C GLY A 113 -2.50 5.55 -5.25
N ASN A 114 -2.61 6.13 -6.46
CA ASN A 114 -3.89 6.10 -7.19
C ASN A 114 -4.24 4.71 -7.64
N HIS A 115 -3.25 3.89 -7.95
CA HIS A 115 -3.47 2.50 -8.30
C HIS A 115 -4.07 1.71 -7.13
N GLU A 116 -3.56 1.90 -5.89
CA GLU A 116 -4.17 1.26 -4.71
C GLU A 116 -5.62 1.73 -4.50
N VAL A 117 -5.86 3.03 -4.63
CA VAL A 117 -7.21 3.60 -4.47
C VAL A 117 -8.16 3.10 -5.56
N GLN A 118 -7.73 3.04 -6.82
CA GLN A 118 -8.56 2.54 -7.91
C GLN A 118 -8.92 1.06 -7.71
N ASN A 119 -7.97 0.25 -7.22
CA ASN A 119 -8.22 -1.16 -6.90
C ASN A 119 -9.20 -1.33 -5.73
N ILE A 120 -9.00 -0.63 -4.60
CA ILE A 120 -9.92 -0.72 -3.45
C ILE A 120 -11.31 -0.14 -3.75
N CYS A 121 -11.39 0.84 -4.65
CA CYS A 121 -12.65 1.45 -5.10
C CYS A 121 -13.32 0.70 -6.26
N LEU A 122 -12.68 -0.35 -6.79
CA LEU A 122 -13.14 -1.11 -7.97
C LEU A 122 -13.37 -0.22 -9.21
N ASP A 123 -12.60 0.87 -9.33
CA ASP A 123 -12.76 1.94 -10.32
C ASP A 123 -11.50 2.13 -11.18
N PHE A 124 -10.98 1.02 -11.71
CA PHE A 124 -9.84 1.07 -12.64
C PHE A 124 -10.33 1.24 -14.07
N ILE A 125 -9.68 2.15 -14.79
CA ILE A 125 -10.04 2.59 -16.16
C ILE A 125 -10.05 1.40 -17.15
N GLY A 126 -9.39 0.29 -16.81
CA GLY A 126 -9.34 -0.97 -17.57
C GLY A 126 -10.63 -1.79 -17.60
N ASN A 127 -11.71 -1.38 -16.92
CA ASN A 127 -13.01 -2.09 -16.88
C ASN A 127 -13.59 -2.44 -18.27
N LYS A 128 -13.17 -1.76 -19.34
CA LYS A 128 -13.60 -2.07 -20.73
C LYS A 128 -12.68 -3.05 -21.47
N LYS A 129 -11.43 -3.25 -21.04
CA LYS A 129 -10.39 -4.01 -21.78
C LYS A 129 -10.17 -5.43 -21.24
N TYR A 130 -10.51 -5.72 -19.97
CA TYR A 130 -10.15 -6.97 -19.28
C TYR A 130 -11.35 -7.68 -18.60
N GLY A 131 -12.47 -7.83 -19.32
CA GLY A 131 -13.79 -8.10 -18.73
C GLY A 131 -13.94 -9.25 -17.72
N GLU A 132 -13.27 -10.39 -17.87
CA GLU A 132 -13.38 -11.53 -16.93
C GLU A 132 -12.28 -11.53 -15.86
N GLU A 133 -11.02 -11.27 -16.24
CA GLU A 133 -9.88 -11.18 -15.31
C GLU A 133 -10.09 -10.07 -14.28
N TYR A 134 -10.68 -8.96 -14.72
CA TYR A 134 -10.97 -7.82 -13.85
C TYR A 134 -12.12 -8.13 -12.86
N LYS A 135 -13.08 -8.99 -13.22
CA LYS A 135 -14.09 -9.47 -12.26
C LYS A 135 -13.46 -10.33 -11.18
N ALA A 136 -12.51 -11.21 -11.54
CA ALA A 136 -11.80 -12.03 -10.57
C ALA A 136 -10.95 -11.16 -9.63
N ARG A 137 -10.22 -10.18 -10.18
CA ARG A 137 -9.46 -9.20 -9.42
C ARG A 137 -10.33 -8.39 -8.46
N ASN A 138 -11.47 -7.86 -8.94
CA ASN A 138 -12.40 -7.09 -8.12
C ASN A 138 -12.88 -7.87 -6.90
N LYS A 139 -13.03 -9.20 -6.99
CA LYS A 139 -13.40 -10.03 -5.84
C LYS A 139 -12.36 -9.97 -4.72
N LEU A 140 -11.07 -9.78 -5.04
CA LEU A 140 -9.99 -9.72 -4.03
C LEU A 140 -10.01 -8.42 -3.22
N PHE A 141 -10.51 -7.33 -3.82
CA PHE A 141 -10.58 -5.99 -3.22
C PHE A 141 -11.99 -5.60 -2.76
N LYS A 142 -12.96 -6.54 -2.80
CA LYS A 142 -14.30 -6.27 -2.27
C LYS A 142 -14.23 -5.89 -0.80
N LYS A 143 -15.13 -4.99 -0.39
CA LYS A 143 -15.26 -4.57 1.00
C LYS A 143 -15.38 -5.77 1.94
N GLY A 144 -14.50 -5.83 2.94
CA GLY A 144 -14.42 -6.91 3.91
C GLY A 144 -13.42 -8.01 3.58
N GLU A 145 -12.91 -8.07 2.34
CA GLU A 145 -11.88 -9.03 1.93
C GLU A 145 -10.51 -8.68 2.51
N VAL A 146 -9.59 -9.65 2.48
CA VAL A 146 -8.26 -9.52 3.10
C VAL A 146 -7.47 -8.34 2.53
N LEU A 147 -7.40 -8.21 1.19
CA LEU A 147 -6.64 -7.11 0.57
C LEU A 147 -7.31 -5.75 0.79
N TYR A 148 -8.64 -5.70 0.81
CA TYR A 148 -9.38 -4.49 1.18
C TYR A 148 -9.01 -4.04 2.60
N ASN A 149 -9.09 -4.94 3.57
CA ASN A 149 -8.80 -4.62 4.97
C ASN A 149 -7.35 -4.24 5.19
N TYR A 150 -6.42 -4.89 4.47
CA TYR A 150 -5.00 -4.54 4.49
C TYR A 150 -4.75 -3.14 3.95
N LEU A 151 -5.24 -2.82 2.74
CA LEU A 151 -5.04 -1.49 2.15
C LEU A 151 -5.74 -0.38 2.96
N LEU A 152 -6.89 -0.66 3.56
CA LEU A 152 -7.66 0.32 4.33
C LEU A 152 -6.90 0.90 5.54
N VAL A 153 -5.95 0.14 6.10
CA VAL A 153 -5.15 0.59 7.24
C VAL A 153 -3.92 1.38 6.84
N LEU A 154 -3.50 1.32 5.57
CA LEU A 154 -2.33 2.05 5.10
C LEU A 154 -2.60 3.57 5.09
N PRO A 155 -1.57 4.39 5.36
CA PRO A 155 -1.69 5.83 5.26
C PRO A 155 -1.66 6.29 3.81
N PHE A 156 -2.21 7.49 3.57
CA PHE A 156 -2.01 8.25 2.34
C PHE A 156 -0.78 9.15 2.42
N VAL A 157 -0.50 9.65 3.62
CA VAL A 157 0.61 10.57 3.89
C VAL A 157 1.26 10.17 5.21
N ILE A 158 2.58 10.20 5.24
CA ILE A 158 3.39 9.90 6.42
C ILE A 158 4.50 10.95 6.57
N LYS A 159 4.76 11.38 7.80
CA LYS A 159 5.89 12.24 8.14
C LYS A 159 6.86 11.49 9.03
N VAL A 160 8.11 11.41 8.58
CA VAL A 160 9.23 10.86 9.34
C VAL A 160 10.24 11.97 9.56
N ASN A 161 10.53 12.28 10.82
CA ASN A 161 11.31 13.44 11.23
C ASN A 161 10.78 14.74 10.60
N ASP A 162 11.54 15.35 9.70
CA ASP A 162 11.17 16.59 8.99
C ASP A 162 10.83 16.35 7.51
N ILE A 163 10.70 15.07 7.10
CA ILE A 163 10.42 14.67 5.72
C ILE A 163 8.97 14.17 5.63
N LEU A 164 8.25 14.68 4.63
CA LEU A 164 6.87 14.31 4.32
C LEU A 164 6.84 13.44 3.06
N PHE A 165 6.18 12.30 3.14
CA PHE A 165 6.01 11.37 2.03
C PHE A 165 4.53 11.28 1.66
N SER A 166 4.25 11.46 0.39
CA SER A 166 2.94 11.32 -0.23
C SER A 166 3.13 10.84 -1.67
N HIS A 167 2.16 10.11 -2.19
CA HIS A 167 2.23 9.63 -3.57
C HIS A 167 2.23 10.81 -4.58
N ALA A 168 1.31 11.75 -4.36
CA ALA A 168 1.23 12.98 -5.14
C ALA A 168 1.22 14.22 -4.25
N SER A 169 1.16 15.40 -4.87
CA SER A 169 1.20 16.69 -4.17
C SER A 169 0.02 16.89 -3.22
N ILE A 170 0.28 17.49 -2.06
CA ILE A 170 -0.76 17.83 -1.08
C ILE A 170 -1.32 19.22 -1.39
N LEU A 171 -2.61 19.29 -1.70
CA LEU A 171 -3.27 20.56 -1.98
C LEU A 171 -3.33 21.45 -0.72
N PRO A 172 -3.26 22.80 -0.86
CA PRO A 172 -3.33 23.73 0.27
C PRO A 172 -4.55 23.54 1.17
N TYR A 173 -5.68 23.07 0.61
CA TYR A 173 -6.87 22.71 1.38
C TYR A 173 -6.56 21.61 2.41
N TYR A 174 -5.86 20.56 2.01
CA TYR A 174 -5.52 19.44 2.90
C TYR A 174 -4.32 19.77 3.79
N ALA A 175 -3.32 20.49 3.28
CA ALA A 175 -2.13 20.88 4.05
C ALA A 175 -2.49 21.65 5.33
N LYS A 176 -3.50 22.53 5.28
CA LYS A 176 -4.00 23.30 6.43
C LYS A 176 -4.65 22.46 7.53
N ARG A 177 -5.01 21.20 7.25
CA ARG A 177 -5.75 20.33 8.17
C ARG A 177 -4.88 19.27 8.84
N GLY A 178 -3.66 19.08 8.33
CA GLY A 178 -2.69 18.14 8.90
C GLY A 178 -2.80 16.71 8.37
N ILE A 179 -1.77 15.92 8.70
CA ILE A 179 -1.56 14.57 8.17
C ILE A 179 -2.61 13.58 8.67
N ASP A 180 -2.98 13.66 9.95
CA ASP A 180 -3.98 12.76 10.52
C ASP A 180 -5.34 12.98 9.87
N TYR A 181 -5.76 14.24 9.67
CA TYR A 181 -6.98 14.56 8.93
C TYR A 181 -6.96 13.98 7.51
N ILE A 182 -5.84 14.11 6.80
CA ILE A 182 -5.69 13.57 5.44
C ILE A 182 -5.92 12.05 5.43
N ASN A 183 -5.26 11.34 6.33
CA ASN A 183 -5.36 9.88 6.42
C ASN A 183 -6.77 9.43 6.81
N ASP A 184 -7.39 10.11 7.78
CA ASP A 184 -8.74 9.80 8.25
C ASP A 184 -9.81 10.10 7.21
N GLU A 185 -9.70 11.25 6.52
CA GLU A 185 -10.59 11.63 5.43
C GLU A 185 -10.53 10.57 4.34
N GLY A 186 -9.34 10.25 3.81
CA GLY A 186 -9.20 9.25 2.74
C GLY A 186 -9.72 7.87 3.12
N ARG A 187 -9.46 7.43 4.36
CA ARG A 187 -9.98 6.17 4.89
C ARG A 187 -11.51 6.19 4.98
N SER A 188 -12.10 7.30 5.39
CA SER A 188 -13.55 7.50 5.41
C SER A 188 -14.16 7.43 4.00
N GLU A 189 -13.48 8.01 3.01
CA GLU A 189 -13.92 7.93 1.61
C GLU A 189 -13.94 6.50 1.08
N ILE A 190 -12.88 5.73 1.35
CA ILE A 190 -12.82 4.30 0.99
C ILE A 190 -13.92 3.50 1.71
N LYS A 191 -14.13 3.74 3.01
CA LYS A 191 -15.19 3.06 3.79
C LYS A 191 -16.58 3.36 3.23
N ASN A 192 -16.80 4.56 2.69
CA ASN A 192 -18.04 4.97 2.05
C ASN A 192 -18.10 4.59 0.56
N ASN A 193 -17.54 3.44 0.19
CA ASN A 193 -17.54 2.90 -1.18
C ASN A 193 -17.03 3.92 -2.21
N CYS A 194 -16.08 4.77 -1.81
CA CYS A 194 -15.48 5.81 -2.66
C CYS A 194 -16.51 6.82 -3.23
N THR A 195 -17.64 6.99 -2.53
CA THR A 195 -18.73 7.89 -2.96
C THR A 195 -18.29 9.36 -2.92
N PHE A 196 -17.57 9.76 -1.87
CA PHE A 196 -17.10 11.14 -1.69
C PHE A 196 -16.09 11.56 -2.76
N LEU A 197 -15.21 10.65 -3.21
CA LEU A 197 -14.28 10.89 -4.31
C LEU A 197 -15.00 11.32 -5.59
N LYS A 198 -16.15 10.72 -5.88
CA LYS A 198 -16.96 11.04 -7.07
C LYS A 198 -17.63 12.43 -6.97
N ILE A 199 -17.89 12.90 -5.76
CA ILE A 199 -18.62 14.16 -5.48
C ILE A 199 -17.66 15.36 -5.36
N LYS A 200 -16.43 15.18 -4.85
CA LYS A 200 -15.44 16.26 -4.60
C LYS A 200 -14.82 16.90 -5.87
N ARG A 201 -15.57 16.98 -6.97
CA ARG A 201 -15.15 17.56 -8.25
C ARG A 201 -14.84 19.07 -8.22
N LYS A 202 -15.05 19.76 -7.08
CA LYS A 202 -14.65 21.16 -6.91
C LYS A 202 -13.11 21.30 -7.00
N PRO A 203 -12.57 22.18 -7.85
CA PRO A 203 -11.13 22.43 -7.93
C PRO A 203 -10.52 22.73 -6.55
N GLY A 204 -9.38 22.12 -6.24
CA GLY A 204 -8.68 22.31 -4.95
C GLY A 204 -9.18 21.45 -3.79
N GLN A 205 -10.24 20.65 -3.97
CA GLN A 205 -10.77 19.72 -2.95
C GLN A 205 -10.69 18.24 -3.35
N ARG A 206 -10.20 17.94 -4.56
CA ARG A 206 -9.95 16.56 -5.00
C ARG A 206 -8.93 15.91 -4.08
N PHE A 207 -9.17 14.65 -3.72
CA PHE A 207 -8.33 13.94 -2.77
C PHE A 207 -6.91 13.74 -3.33
N ILE A 208 -5.91 13.73 -2.43
CA ILE A 208 -4.47 13.90 -2.71
C ILE A 208 -3.91 12.94 -3.75
N VAL A 209 -4.55 11.78 -3.88
CA VAL A 209 -4.05 10.68 -4.70
C VAL A 209 -4.43 10.83 -6.19
N PHE A 210 -5.40 11.67 -6.52
CA PHE A 210 -5.85 11.84 -7.91
C PHE A 210 -5.17 13.05 -8.56
N VAL A 211 -3.87 12.92 -8.84
CA VAL A 211 -3.14 13.88 -9.68
C VAL A 211 -2.75 13.21 -10.99
N LEU A 212 -3.73 13.08 -11.90
CA LEU A 212 -3.54 13.06 -13.36
C LEU A 212 -4.80 13.62 -14.02
#